data_AF-A0A8S1P2P1-F1
#
_entry.id   AF-A0A8S1P2P1-F1
#
_cell.length_a   1.000
_cell.length_b   1.000
_cell.length_c   1.000
_cell.angle_alpha   90.00
_cell.angle_beta   90.00
_cell.angle_gamma   90.00
#
_symmetry.space_group_name_H-M   'P 1'
#
loop_
_entity.id
_entity.type
_entity.pdbx_description
1 polymer ?
#
loop_
_entity_poly.entity_id
_entity_poly.type
_entity_poly.pdbx_seq_one_letter_code
_entity_poly.pdbx_strand_id
1 'polypeptide(L)'
;MLKSQQFIQGAEYSRIMKRHSPESSATIKKEIRKRLQKRQTIRELYKEKQWKTLVKVGSQIKGLYEEYDTIKVQGQVLSVGDSVLINSGDQCDEDYVGTIKQILSIKEPTTAKLICLCRIQWYMRKSEIIKSQPKCSEWISEQELFITNHQEYILAQSIIARCQILTCNQYQELEEIESTIYFNRLEWDIYKKQFTNIDALQQICFCIQPVNPDRQYIQCDQCKNWYHFECVGIINGKYNQNEFHCRMCK
;
A
#
# COMPACT_ATOMS: atom_id res chain seq x y z
N MET A 1 70.12 -67.89 53.69
CA MET A 1 69.31 -67.67 52.48
C MET A 1 69.49 -66.21 52.02
N LEU A 2 69.88 -66.02 50.74
CA LEU A 2 69.71 -64.86 49.83
C LEU A 2 70.10 -63.44 50.36
N LYS A 3 71.23 -62.83 49.93
CA LYS A 3 71.49 -62.00 48.72
C LYS A 3 70.55 -60.77 48.62
N SER A 4 70.97 -59.52 48.92
CA SER A 4 71.72 -58.51 48.11
C SER A 4 70.91 -57.72 47.06
N GLN A 5 71.20 -56.40 46.95
CA GLN A 5 70.91 -55.45 45.82
C GLN A 5 69.46 -54.94 45.71
N GLN A 6 69.10 -53.79 45.12
CA GLN A 6 69.68 -52.50 44.72
C GLN A 6 68.47 -51.62 44.32
N PHE A 7 68.66 -50.31 44.26
CA PHE A 7 67.78 -49.27 43.70
C PHE A 7 66.98 -49.64 42.44
N ILE A 8 65.78 -49.07 42.26
CA ILE A 8 65.29 -48.45 41.01
C ILE A 8 64.28 -47.34 41.36
N GLN A 9 64.47 -46.19 40.70
CA GLN A 9 63.68 -44.97 40.73
C GLN A 9 62.23 -45.19 40.23
N GLY A 10 61.25 -44.67 40.96
CA GLY A 10 59.89 -44.48 40.46
C GLY A 10 59.69 -43.04 39.99
N ALA A 11 59.72 -42.82 38.68
CA ALA A 11 59.30 -41.56 38.07
C ALA A 11 57.76 -41.53 37.98
N GLU A 12 57.11 -40.75 38.84
CA GLU A 12 55.68 -40.43 38.68
C GLU A 12 55.48 -39.43 37.54
N TYR A 13 55.02 -39.93 36.39
CA TYR A 13 54.50 -39.10 35.31
C TYR A 13 53.17 -38.47 35.71
N SER A 14 53.18 -37.17 36.02
CA SER A 14 51.97 -36.35 36.11
C SER A 14 51.34 -36.20 34.71
N ARG A 15 50.32 -36.99 34.38
CA ARG A 15 49.47 -36.75 33.20
C ARG A 15 48.57 -35.55 33.46
N ILE A 16 48.98 -34.38 32.99
CA ILE A 16 48.12 -33.20 32.87
C ILE A 16 46.98 -33.56 31.92
N MET A 17 45.76 -33.74 32.45
CA MET A 17 44.55 -33.80 31.65
C MET A 17 44.31 -32.42 31.01
N LYS A 18 44.79 -32.24 29.78
CA LYS A 18 44.36 -31.12 28.93
C LYS A 18 42.86 -31.26 28.73
N ARG A 19 42.08 -30.35 29.32
CA ARG A 19 40.66 -30.16 28.98
C ARG A 19 40.60 -29.74 27.51
N HIS A 20 40.40 -30.71 26.63
CA HIS A 20 40.05 -30.42 25.24
C HIS A 20 38.68 -29.75 25.25
N SER A 21 38.64 -28.43 25.00
CA SER A 21 37.38 -27.77 24.68
C SER A 21 36.87 -28.40 23.39
N PRO A 22 35.61 -28.87 23.32
CA PRO A 22 35.14 -29.55 22.14
C PRO A 22 35.09 -28.55 20.98
N GLU A 23 35.65 -28.93 19.84
CA GLU A 23 35.60 -28.20 18.57
C GLU A 23 34.16 -27.77 18.20
N SER A 24 33.15 -28.46 18.75
CA SER A 24 31.73 -28.10 18.63
C SER A 24 31.42 -26.68 19.11
N SER A 25 32.05 -26.21 20.20
CA SER A 25 31.80 -24.90 20.77
C SER A 25 32.36 -23.76 19.90
N ALA A 26 33.43 -24.01 19.14
CA ALA A 26 33.98 -23.07 18.17
C ALA A 26 33.10 -23.00 16.91
N THR A 27 32.61 -24.13 16.42
CA THR A 27 31.68 -24.20 15.27
C THR A 27 30.34 -23.54 15.59
N ILE A 28 29.76 -23.80 16.77
CA ILE A 28 28.54 -23.14 17.25
C ILE A 28 28.75 -21.63 17.38
N LYS A 29 29.87 -21.17 17.96
CA LYS A 29 30.19 -19.73 18.04
C LYS A 29 30.38 -19.09 16.67
N LYS A 30 30.99 -19.81 15.72
CA LYS A 30 31.18 -19.34 14.33
C LYS A 30 29.85 -19.23 13.61
N GLU A 31 28.93 -20.16 13.83
CA GLU A 31 27.60 -20.16 13.24
C GLU A 31 26.68 -19.11 13.88
N ILE A 32 26.76 -18.92 15.20
CA ILE A 32 26.12 -17.80 15.90
C ILE A 32 26.66 -16.46 15.39
N ARG A 33 27.99 -16.30 15.25
CA ARG A 33 28.59 -15.10 14.64
C ARG A 33 28.11 -14.88 13.21
N LYS A 34 28.03 -15.92 12.39
CA LYS A 34 27.53 -15.85 11.00
C LYS A 34 26.06 -15.45 10.95
N ARG A 35 25.23 -15.95 11.88
CA ARG A 35 23.81 -15.58 12.03
C ARG A 35 23.63 -14.15 12.56
N LEU A 36 24.48 -13.72 13.49
CA LEU A 36 24.50 -12.35 14.03
C LEU A 36 24.99 -11.34 12.98
N GLN A 37 25.99 -11.68 12.17
CA GLN A 37 26.46 -10.86 11.04
C GLN A 37 25.43 -10.73 9.90
N LYS A 38 24.44 -11.63 9.84
CA LYS A 38 23.37 -11.61 8.82
C LYS A 38 22.12 -10.84 9.24
N ARG A 39 22.01 -10.42 10.51
CA ARG A 39 20.88 -9.63 10.98
C ARG A 39 21.14 -8.16 10.68
N GLN A 40 20.48 -7.65 9.65
CA GLN A 40 20.45 -6.23 9.37
C GLN A 40 19.89 -5.47 10.58
N THR A 41 20.53 -4.37 10.91
CA THR A 41 20.12 -3.47 11.98
C THR A 41 18.90 -2.64 11.56
N ILE A 42 18.14 -2.12 12.53
CA ILE A 42 17.01 -1.20 12.25
C ILE A 42 17.48 0.01 11.42
N ARG A 43 18.69 0.50 11.67
CA ARG A 43 19.29 1.63 10.94
C ARG A 43 19.60 1.29 9.48
N GLU A 44 20.08 0.09 9.20
CA GLU A 44 20.33 -0.37 7.82
C GLU A 44 19.01 -0.57 7.07
N LEU A 45 18.04 -1.25 7.69
CA LEU A 45 16.70 -1.45 7.11
C LEU A 45 16.01 -0.11 6.80
N TYR A 46 16.19 0.90 7.66
CA TYR A 46 15.67 2.26 7.42
C TYR A 46 16.34 2.91 6.21
N LYS A 47 17.68 2.85 6.12
CA LYS A 47 18.44 3.43 5.00
C LYS A 47 18.08 2.77 3.66
N GLU A 48 17.86 1.46 3.67
CA GLU A 48 17.44 0.68 2.50
C GLU A 48 15.94 0.77 2.22
N LYS A 49 15.17 1.54 3.02
CA LYS A 49 13.71 1.67 2.94
C LYS A 49 12.96 0.33 2.98
N GLN A 50 13.50 -0.67 3.67
CA GLN A 50 12.87 -1.99 3.83
C GLN A 50 11.82 -1.99 4.94
N TRP A 51 10.76 -1.19 4.77
CA TRP A 51 9.78 -0.90 5.82
C TRP A 51 9.10 -2.15 6.38
N LYS A 52 8.67 -3.07 5.50
CA LYS A 52 8.02 -4.33 5.92
C LYS A 52 8.93 -5.19 6.81
N THR A 53 10.20 -5.31 6.45
CA THR A 53 11.19 -6.05 7.22
C THR A 53 11.51 -5.32 8.52
N LEU A 54 11.64 -3.99 8.48
CA LEU A 54 11.88 -3.14 9.64
C LEU A 54 10.77 -3.31 10.68
N VAL A 55 9.49 -3.29 10.27
CA VAL A 55 8.34 -3.53 11.14
C VAL A 55 8.34 -4.93 11.74
N LYS A 56 8.63 -5.94 10.93
CA LYS A 56 8.75 -7.33 11.39
C LYS A 56 9.84 -7.50 12.44
N VAL A 57 10.99 -6.86 12.28
CA VAL A 57 12.09 -6.94 13.26
C VAL A 57 11.77 -6.12 14.51
N GLY A 58 11.25 -4.90 14.36
CA GLY A 58 10.92 -4.01 15.48
C GLY A 58 9.86 -4.60 16.42
N SER A 59 8.79 -5.18 15.87
CA SER A 59 7.72 -5.82 16.64
C SER A 59 8.17 -7.03 17.47
N GLN A 60 9.28 -7.67 17.11
CA GLN A 60 9.84 -8.80 17.86
C GLN A 60 10.70 -8.37 19.06
N ILE A 61 11.05 -7.09 19.15
CA ILE A 61 11.94 -6.56 20.20
C ILE A 61 11.11 -5.71 21.16
N LYS A 62 11.02 -6.16 22.41
CA LYS A 62 10.23 -5.49 23.45
C LYS A 62 10.66 -4.03 23.62
N GLY A 63 9.69 -3.12 23.60
CA GLY A 63 9.90 -1.68 23.81
C GLY A 63 10.42 -0.90 22.60
N LEU A 64 10.54 -1.54 21.43
CA LEU A 64 10.89 -0.84 20.19
C LEU A 64 9.70 -0.57 19.29
N TYR A 65 8.53 -1.14 19.56
CA TYR A 65 7.36 -1.08 18.69
C TYR A 65 6.13 -0.64 19.47
N GLU A 66 5.41 0.33 18.92
CA GLU A 66 4.14 0.83 19.44
C GLU A 66 3.18 1.12 18.29
N GLU A 67 1.90 0.81 18.51
CA GLU A 67 0.80 1.13 17.59
C GLU A 67 -0.05 2.27 18.17
N TYR A 68 -0.69 3.03 17.28
CA TYR A 68 -1.51 4.18 17.63
C TYR A 68 -2.79 4.20 16.80
N ASP A 69 -3.83 4.82 17.35
CA ASP A 69 -5.08 5.08 16.62
C ASP A 69 -5.01 6.37 15.80
N THR A 70 -4.15 7.32 16.23
CA THR A 70 -4.02 8.65 15.61
C THR A 70 -2.58 9.10 15.51
N ILE A 71 -2.28 9.98 14.56
CA ILE A 71 -0.98 10.63 14.37
C ILE A 71 -1.17 12.08 13.92
N LYS A 72 -0.28 12.96 14.38
CA LYS A 72 -0.20 14.33 13.87
C LYS A 72 0.88 14.44 12.80
N VAL A 73 0.49 14.77 11.58
CA VAL A 73 1.41 14.94 10.42
C VAL A 73 1.10 16.27 9.75
N GLN A 74 2.13 17.08 9.48
CA GLN A 74 2.00 18.39 8.82
C GLN A 74 0.91 19.30 9.44
N GLY A 75 0.73 19.22 10.77
CA GLY A 75 -0.28 20.01 11.49
C GLY A 75 -1.68 19.38 11.55
N GLN A 76 -1.97 18.36 10.74
CA GLN A 76 -3.24 17.64 10.71
C GLN A 76 -3.23 16.45 11.65
N VAL A 77 -4.36 16.17 12.31
CA VAL A 77 -4.55 14.95 13.11
C VAL A 77 -5.27 13.93 12.23
N LEU A 78 -4.61 12.81 11.98
CA LEU A 78 -5.08 11.72 11.12
C LEU A 78 -5.31 10.47 11.96
N SER A 79 -6.31 9.68 11.62
CA SER A 79 -6.70 8.45 12.31
C SER A 79 -6.61 7.24 11.38
N VAL A 80 -6.55 6.04 11.96
CA VAL A 80 -6.74 4.80 11.20
C VAL A 80 -8.13 4.84 10.54
N GLY A 81 -8.18 4.58 9.23
CA GLY A 81 -9.38 4.68 8.41
C GLY A 81 -9.46 5.95 7.56
N ASP A 82 -8.69 7.00 7.88
CA ASP A 82 -8.68 8.21 7.06
C ASP A 82 -8.06 7.95 5.68
N SER A 83 -8.68 8.56 4.66
CA SER A 83 -8.11 8.65 3.32
C SER A 83 -7.19 9.87 3.22
N VAL A 84 -6.04 9.70 2.56
CA VAL A 84 -4.97 10.69 2.55
C VAL A 84 -4.30 10.80 1.18
N LEU A 85 -3.84 12.01 0.87
CA LEU A 85 -2.92 12.33 -0.21
C LEU A 85 -1.49 12.10 0.26
N ILE A 86 -0.70 11.44 -0.59
CA ILE A 86 0.66 11.00 -0.30
C ILE A 86 1.56 11.53 -1.41
N ASN A 87 2.62 12.21 -1.00
CA ASN A 87 3.54 12.89 -1.90
C ASN A 87 4.17 11.92 -2.90
N SER A 88 3.98 12.18 -4.20
CA SER A 88 4.55 11.40 -5.30
C SER A 88 6.00 11.78 -5.66
N GLY A 89 6.53 12.81 -5.03
CA GLY A 89 7.78 13.48 -5.40
C GLY A 89 7.63 14.27 -6.70
N ASP A 90 8.76 14.74 -7.24
CA ASP A 90 8.80 15.62 -8.41
C ASP A 90 8.58 14.88 -9.76
N GLN A 91 8.24 13.60 -9.74
CA GLN A 91 8.19 12.75 -10.94
C GLN A 91 6.78 12.38 -11.39
N CYS A 92 5.75 12.80 -10.66
CA CYS A 92 4.36 12.52 -11.01
C CYS A 92 3.55 13.81 -11.07
N ASP A 93 2.62 13.85 -12.02
CA ASP A 93 1.71 14.99 -12.21
C ASP A 93 0.65 15.06 -11.09
N GLU A 94 0.43 13.96 -10.37
CA GLU A 94 -0.58 13.85 -9.31
C GLU A 94 -0.04 13.07 -8.10
N ASP A 95 -0.44 13.50 -6.91
CA ASP A 95 -0.13 12.81 -5.65
C ASP A 95 -0.88 11.47 -5.54
N TYR A 96 -0.27 10.51 -4.87
CA TYR A 96 -0.88 9.21 -4.62
C TYR A 96 -2.02 9.31 -3.59
N VAL A 97 -2.97 8.37 -3.66
CA VAL A 97 -4.08 8.31 -2.71
C VAL A 97 -4.08 6.97 -1.99
N GLY A 98 -4.32 7.01 -0.68
CA GLY A 98 -4.38 5.81 0.12
C GLY A 98 -5.26 5.95 1.36
N THR A 99 -5.68 4.84 1.94
CA THR A 99 -6.36 4.81 3.23
C THR A 99 -5.41 4.26 4.30
N ILE A 100 -5.33 4.93 5.44
CA ILE A 100 -4.51 4.49 6.56
C ILE A 100 -5.14 3.24 7.18
N LYS A 101 -4.42 2.12 7.16
CA LYS A 101 -4.84 0.86 7.79
C LYS A 101 -4.16 0.60 9.13
N GLN A 102 -3.04 1.25 9.39
CA GLN A 102 -2.28 1.10 10.63
C GLN A 102 -1.33 2.27 10.82
N ILE A 103 -1.14 2.71 12.06
CA ILE A 103 -0.17 3.73 12.44
C ILE A 103 0.73 3.11 13.51
N LEU A 104 2.05 3.24 13.35
CA LEU A 104 3.00 2.69 14.29
C LEU A 104 4.29 3.50 14.35
N SER A 105 5.04 3.32 15.43
CA SER A 105 6.39 3.85 15.55
C SER A 105 7.38 2.74 15.89
N ILE A 106 8.61 2.91 15.39
CA ILE A 106 9.73 2.04 15.74
C ILE A 106 10.86 2.87 16.30
N LYS A 107 11.24 2.57 17.55
CA LYS A 107 12.33 3.25 18.24
C LYS A 107 13.67 2.67 17.78
N GLU A 108 14.53 3.51 17.22
CA GLU A 108 15.88 3.10 16.86
C GLU A 108 16.74 2.96 18.14
N PRO A 109 17.36 1.80 18.41
CA PRO A 109 18.01 1.52 19.69
C PRO A 109 19.16 2.47 20.07
N THR A 110 19.90 2.98 19.09
CA THR A 110 21.13 3.74 19.33
C THR A 110 20.86 5.21 19.61
N THR A 111 19.95 5.80 18.84
CA THR A 111 19.66 7.25 18.83
C THR A 111 18.36 7.58 19.53
N ALA A 112 17.57 6.57 19.91
CA ALA A 112 16.22 6.72 20.46
C ALA A 112 15.23 7.47 19.55
N LYS A 113 15.57 7.72 18.29
CA LYS A 113 14.68 8.35 17.31
C LYS A 113 13.51 7.41 16.99
N LEU A 114 12.32 8.00 16.84
CA LEU A 114 11.13 7.28 16.41
C LEU A 114 11.01 7.34 14.89
N ILE A 115 10.84 6.17 14.28
CA ILE A 115 10.51 5.99 12.88
C ILE A 115 9.00 5.78 12.81
N CYS A 116 8.25 6.83 12.46
CA CYS A 116 6.80 6.76 12.34
C CYS A 116 6.40 6.27 10.96
N LEU A 117 5.65 5.17 10.92
CA LEU A 117 5.19 4.53 9.69
C LEU A 117 3.67 4.42 9.69
N CYS A 118 3.10 4.50 8.49
CA CYS A 118 1.69 4.17 8.26
C CYS A 118 1.61 3.02 7.25
N ARG A 119 0.78 2.01 7.53
CA ARG A 119 0.40 1.01 6.52
C ARG A 119 -0.75 1.57 5.71
N ILE A 120 -0.56 1.68 4.40
CA ILE A 120 -1.49 2.30 3.48
C ILE A 120 -2.13 1.21 2.61
N GLN A 121 -3.44 1.32 2.45
CA GLN A 121 -4.20 0.66 1.39
C GLN A 121 -4.27 1.60 0.18
N TRP A 122 -3.62 1.20 -0.91
CA TRP A 122 -3.43 2.08 -2.07
C TRP A 122 -4.65 2.10 -2.99
N TYR A 123 -4.86 3.27 -3.61
CA TYR A 123 -5.77 3.48 -4.72
C TYR A 123 -4.97 3.84 -5.97
N MET A 124 -5.47 3.44 -7.13
CA MET A 124 -4.95 3.82 -8.44
C MET A 124 -5.79 4.94 -9.03
N ARG A 125 -5.12 5.90 -9.69
CA ARG A 125 -5.78 6.96 -10.47
C ARG A 125 -6.08 6.50 -11.90
N LYS A 126 -7.00 7.21 -12.55
CA LYS A 126 -7.28 7.04 -13.99
C LYS A 126 -5.99 7.14 -14.82
N SER A 127 -5.17 8.17 -14.58
CA SER A 127 -3.92 8.44 -15.30
C SER A 127 -2.92 7.27 -15.24
N GLU A 128 -2.97 6.45 -14.19
CA GLU A 128 -2.14 5.26 -14.05
C GLU A 128 -2.73 4.04 -14.77
N ILE A 129 -4.05 3.84 -14.68
CA ILE A 129 -4.73 2.70 -15.29
C ILE A 129 -4.70 2.79 -16.82
N ILE A 130 -4.97 3.96 -17.39
CA ILE A 130 -5.06 4.14 -18.85
C ILE A 130 -3.74 3.84 -19.57
N LYS A 131 -2.60 3.90 -18.88
CA LYS A 131 -1.30 3.46 -19.43
C LYS A 131 -1.31 1.98 -19.80
N SER A 132 -2.09 1.17 -19.08
CA SER A 132 -2.26 -0.27 -19.33
C SER A 132 -3.56 -0.61 -20.07
N GLN A 133 -4.63 0.16 -19.85
CA GLN A 133 -5.93 -0.04 -20.49
C GLN A 133 -6.50 1.28 -21.04
N PRO A 134 -6.01 1.75 -22.21
CA PRO A 134 -6.40 3.06 -22.77
C PRO A 134 -7.91 3.23 -23.01
N LYS A 135 -8.60 2.12 -23.35
CA LYS A 135 -10.05 2.12 -23.62
C LYS A 135 -10.90 2.54 -22.43
N CYS A 136 -10.39 2.38 -21.21
CA CYS A 136 -11.12 2.74 -20.01
C CYS A 136 -11.23 4.25 -19.80
N SER A 137 -10.44 5.05 -20.53
CA SER A 137 -10.48 6.51 -20.45
C SER A 137 -11.88 7.10 -20.73
N GLU A 138 -12.69 6.42 -21.53
CA GLU A 138 -14.02 6.89 -21.94
C GLU A 138 -15.08 6.78 -20.83
N TRP A 139 -14.94 5.84 -19.90
CA TRP A 139 -15.96 5.55 -18.89
C TRP A 139 -15.50 5.77 -17.43
N ILE A 140 -14.20 6.01 -17.22
CA ILE A 140 -13.64 6.38 -15.91
C ILE A 140 -13.66 7.91 -15.76
N SER A 141 -14.16 8.38 -14.62
CA SER A 141 -14.11 9.80 -14.25
C SER A 141 -12.71 10.23 -13.78
N GLU A 142 -12.38 11.51 -13.92
CA GLU A 142 -11.13 12.07 -13.40
C GLU A 142 -11.05 12.03 -11.85
N GLN A 143 -12.20 12.07 -11.16
CA GLN A 143 -12.27 11.94 -9.69
C GLN A 143 -12.49 10.51 -9.20
N GLU A 144 -12.45 9.53 -10.11
CA GLU A 144 -12.61 8.13 -9.77
C GLU A 144 -11.29 7.49 -9.38
N LEU A 145 -11.26 6.92 -8.18
CA LEU A 145 -10.15 6.14 -7.66
C LEU A 145 -10.52 4.67 -7.61
N PHE A 146 -9.52 3.79 -7.69
CA PHE A 146 -9.72 2.35 -7.65
C PHE A 146 -8.91 1.72 -6.53
N ILE A 147 -9.60 1.22 -5.50
CA ILE A 147 -8.94 0.50 -4.41
C ILE A 147 -8.19 -0.71 -4.97
N THR A 148 -6.96 -0.89 -4.53
CA THR A 148 -6.11 -1.99 -5.01
C THR A 148 -6.04 -3.15 -4.02
N ASN A 149 -5.52 -4.29 -4.46
CA ASN A 149 -5.09 -5.36 -3.57
C ASN A 149 -3.67 -5.15 -2.98
N HIS A 150 -3.14 -3.92 -3.03
CA HIS A 150 -1.79 -3.61 -2.57
C HIS A 150 -1.79 -2.81 -1.26
N GLN A 151 -0.96 -3.25 -0.30
CA GLN A 151 -0.69 -2.53 0.92
C GLN A 151 0.80 -2.42 1.18
N GLU A 152 1.24 -1.24 1.60
CA GLU A 152 2.64 -0.99 1.91
C GLU A 152 2.78 -0.07 3.13
N TYR A 153 3.93 -0.15 3.79
CA TYR A 153 4.31 0.85 4.79
C TYR A 153 5.02 2.03 4.13
N ILE A 154 4.64 3.23 4.52
CA ILE A 154 5.34 4.47 4.16
C ILE A 154 5.77 5.21 5.41
N LEU A 155 6.69 6.16 5.27
CA LEU A 155 6.96 7.13 6.33
C LEU A 155 5.74 8.04 6.50
N ALA A 156 5.32 8.24 7.75
CA ALA A 156 4.17 9.10 8.04
C ALA A 156 4.33 10.52 7.47
N GLN A 157 5.56 11.04 7.44
CA GLN A 157 5.87 12.37 6.89
C GLN A 157 5.54 12.55 5.40
N SER A 158 5.40 11.44 4.64
CA SER A 158 5.05 11.48 3.22
C SER A 158 3.58 11.81 2.99
N ILE A 159 2.74 11.75 4.02
CA ILE A 159 1.33 12.16 3.95
C ILE A 159 1.27 13.70 3.90
N ILE A 160 0.58 14.22 2.89
CA ILE A 160 0.40 15.65 2.65
C ILE A 160 -0.85 16.17 3.35
N ALA A 161 -1.99 15.53 3.07
CA ALA A 161 -3.28 15.99 3.55
C ALA A 161 -4.31 14.86 3.60
N ARG A 162 -5.38 15.07 4.37
CA ARG A 162 -6.59 14.24 4.31
C ARG A 162 -7.37 14.51 3.02
N CYS A 163 -7.95 13.46 2.44
CA CYS A 163 -8.91 13.53 1.34
C CYS A 163 -10.16 12.72 1.69
N GLN A 164 -11.20 12.81 0.86
CA GLN A 164 -12.43 12.03 1.01
C GLN A 164 -12.61 11.08 -0.16
N ILE A 165 -13.01 9.84 0.12
CA ILE A 165 -13.37 8.85 -0.88
C ILE A 165 -14.80 8.43 -0.60
N LEU A 166 -15.71 8.84 -1.48
CA LEU A 166 -17.14 8.62 -1.36
C LEU A 166 -17.59 7.38 -2.14
N THR A 167 -18.82 6.96 -1.84
CA THR A 167 -19.55 6.04 -2.71
C THR A 167 -20.07 6.78 -3.95
N CYS A 168 -20.39 6.05 -5.02
CA CYS A 168 -20.97 6.64 -6.23
C CYS A 168 -22.22 7.47 -5.95
N ASN A 169 -23.11 6.98 -5.08
CA ASN A 169 -24.37 7.67 -4.78
C ASN A 169 -24.11 8.99 -4.06
N GLN A 170 -23.25 8.97 -3.05
CA GLN A 170 -22.88 10.19 -2.31
C GLN A 170 -22.20 11.22 -3.22
N TYR A 171 -21.35 10.77 -4.14
CA TYR A 171 -20.68 11.66 -5.09
C TYR A 171 -21.67 12.32 -6.06
N GLN A 172 -22.69 11.60 -6.53
CA GLN A 172 -23.72 12.15 -7.41
C GLN A 172 -24.63 13.17 -6.73
N GLU A 173 -24.72 13.15 -5.40
CA GLU A 173 -25.52 14.10 -4.61
C GLU A 173 -24.78 15.42 -4.33
N LEU A 174 -23.51 15.55 -4.71
CA LEU A 174 -22.72 16.77 -4.49
C LEU A 174 -23.11 17.88 -5.46
N GLU A 175 -23.31 19.09 -4.92
CA GLU A 175 -23.52 20.30 -5.71
C GLU A 175 -22.21 20.84 -6.31
N GLU A 176 -21.12 20.76 -5.54
CA GLU A 176 -19.78 21.20 -5.93
C GLU A 176 -18.74 20.11 -5.65
N ILE A 177 -17.85 19.89 -6.62
CA ILE A 177 -16.80 18.87 -6.54
C ILE A 177 -15.47 19.55 -6.24
N GLU A 178 -14.99 19.39 -5.00
CA GLU A 178 -13.65 19.82 -4.61
C GLU A 178 -12.58 18.84 -5.10
N SER A 179 -11.35 19.32 -5.34
CA SER A 179 -10.24 18.50 -5.85
C SER A 179 -9.72 17.43 -4.88
N THR A 180 -10.16 17.47 -3.62
CA THR A 180 -9.81 16.48 -2.58
C THR A 180 -10.93 15.47 -2.31
N ILE A 181 -12.01 15.54 -3.08
CA ILE A 181 -13.14 14.62 -3.01
C ILE A 181 -13.07 13.68 -4.21
N TYR A 182 -12.96 12.40 -3.90
CA TYR A 182 -12.92 11.32 -4.86
C TYR A 182 -14.09 10.38 -4.62
N PHE A 183 -14.30 9.44 -5.53
CA PHE A 183 -15.21 8.32 -5.29
C PHE A 183 -14.61 7.01 -5.81
N ASN A 184 -15.16 5.89 -5.32
CA ASN A 184 -14.73 4.57 -5.72
C ASN A 184 -15.95 3.67 -6.02
N ARG A 185 -15.87 2.92 -7.11
CA ARG A 185 -16.92 1.96 -7.53
C ARG A 185 -16.41 0.54 -7.72
N LEU A 186 -15.16 0.41 -8.16
CA LEU A 186 -14.54 -0.86 -8.50
C LEU A 186 -13.21 -1.01 -7.78
N GLU A 187 -12.74 -2.26 -7.70
CA GLU A 187 -11.38 -2.56 -7.27
C GLU A 187 -10.52 -2.86 -8.49
N TRP A 188 -9.22 -2.60 -8.35
CA TRP A 188 -8.20 -2.86 -9.35
C TRP A 188 -7.18 -3.88 -8.83
N ASP A 189 -7.07 -5.02 -9.51
CA ASP A 189 -6.05 -6.01 -9.20
C ASP A 189 -4.72 -5.59 -9.87
N ILE A 190 -3.73 -5.18 -9.08
CA ILE A 190 -2.46 -4.68 -9.60
C ILE A 190 -1.63 -5.77 -10.31
N TYR A 191 -1.81 -7.04 -9.95
CA TYR A 191 -1.04 -8.15 -10.51
C TYR A 191 -1.64 -8.63 -11.82
N LYS A 192 -2.97 -8.71 -11.87
CA LYS A 192 -3.72 -9.09 -13.08
C LYS A 192 -3.93 -7.92 -14.03
N LYS A 193 -3.73 -6.69 -13.55
CA LYS A 193 -4.01 -5.44 -14.27
C LYS A 193 -5.43 -5.43 -14.83
N GLN A 194 -6.41 -5.72 -13.98
CA GLN A 194 -7.82 -5.81 -14.36
C GLN A 194 -8.73 -5.31 -13.24
N PHE A 195 -9.92 -4.85 -13.63
CA PHE A 195 -10.99 -4.54 -12.68
C PHE A 195 -11.63 -5.81 -12.13
N THR A 196 -12.06 -5.75 -10.87
CA THR A 196 -12.96 -6.76 -10.29
C THR A 196 -14.41 -6.29 -10.44
N ASN A 197 -15.32 -7.22 -10.70
CA ASN A 197 -16.77 -6.98 -10.74
C ASN A 197 -17.25 -5.86 -11.69
N ILE A 198 -16.55 -5.65 -12.81
CA ILE A 198 -16.98 -4.65 -13.82
C ILE A 198 -18.38 -4.95 -14.39
N ASP A 199 -18.74 -6.24 -14.46
CA ASP A 199 -20.04 -6.69 -14.97
C ASP A 199 -21.22 -6.28 -14.08
N ALA A 200 -20.95 -5.87 -12.83
CA ALA A 200 -21.97 -5.36 -11.93
C ALA A 200 -22.34 -3.89 -12.22
N LEU A 201 -21.54 -3.17 -13.02
CA LEU A 201 -21.84 -1.79 -13.38
C LEU A 201 -22.98 -1.72 -14.39
N GLN A 202 -23.89 -0.77 -14.17
CA GLN A 202 -24.93 -0.47 -15.13
C GLN A 202 -24.32 0.06 -16.44
N GLN A 203 -24.54 -0.68 -17.52
CA GLN A 203 -24.16 -0.29 -18.86
C GLN A 203 -25.32 0.45 -19.52
N ILE A 204 -25.04 1.58 -20.14
CA ILE A 204 -26.04 2.41 -20.82
C ILE A 204 -25.56 2.77 -22.22
N CYS A 205 -26.41 3.49 -22.96
CA CYS A 205 -26.17 3.93 -24.33
C CYS A 205 -25.97 2.76 -25.31
N PHE A 206 -25.78 3.08 -26.60
CA PHE A 206 -25.49 2.10 -27.64
C PHE A 206 -24.03 1.61 -27.59
N CYS A 207 -23.14 2.36 -26.94
CA CYS A 207 -21.74 1.99 -26.78
C CYS A 207 -21.50 0.95 -25.68
N ILE A 208 -22.54 0.66 -24.86
CA ILE A 208 -22.49 -0.37 -23.81
C ILE A 208 -21.33 -0.08 -22.85
N GLN A 209 -21.29 1.15 -22.33
CA GLN A 209 -20.27 1.59 -21.38
C GLN A 209 -20.88 1.84 -20.00
N PRO A 210 -20.11 1.62 -18.92
CA PRO A 210 -20.49 2.09 -17.60
C PRO A 210 -20.77 3.60 -17.60
N VAL A 211 -21.65 4.03 -16.70
CA VAL A 211 -21.92 5.45 -16.48
C VAL A 211 -20.62 6.16 -16.04
N ASN A 212 -20.28 7.25 -16.70
CA ASN A 212 -19.24 8.19 -16.27
C ASN A 212 -19.92 9.49 -15.81
N PRO A 213 -19.82 9.89 -14.52
CA PRO A 213 -20.47 11.10 -14.01
C PRO A 213 -19.96 12.39 -14.67
N ASP A 214 -18.78 12.39 -15.29
CA ASP A 214 -18.22 13.58 -15.95
C ASP A 214 -18.84 13.84 -17.34
N ARG A 215 -19.63 12.89 -17.85
CA ARG A 215 -20.23 12.97 -19.20
C ARG A 215 -21.69 13.39 -19.13
N GLN A 216 -22.17 13.98 -20.21
CA GLN A 216 -23.56 14.42 -20.35
C GLN A 216 -24.41 13.32 -21.00
N TYR A 217 -25.61 13.11 -20.43
CA TYR A 217 -26.56 12.09 -20.87
C TYR A 217 -27.94 12.68 -21.13
N ILE A 218 -28.63 12.12 -22.12
CA ILE A 218 -30.04 12.39 -22.41
C ILE A 218 -30.85 11.11 -22.27
N GLN A 219 -32.04 11.19 -21.69
CA GLN A 219 -32.96 10.07 -21.59
C GLN A 219 -33.94 10.09 -22.76
N CYS A 220 -34.19 8.93 -23.37
CA CYS A 220 -35.23 8.78 -24.39
C CYS A 220 -36.63 8.77 -23.75
N ASP A 221 -37.55 9.59 -24.27
CA ASP A 221 -38.90 9.71 -23.72
C ASP A 221 -39.75 8.45 -23.91
N GLN A 222 -39.46 7.64 -24.93
CA GLN A 222 -40.19 6.40 -25.19
C GLN A 222 -39.62 5.20 -24.43
N CYS A 223 -38.34 4.86 -24.60
CA CYS A 223 -37.75 3.66 -23.99
C CYS A 223 -37.11 3.89 -22.62
N LYS A 224 -37.04 5.15 -22.15
CA LYS A 224 -36.45 5.57 -20.86
C LYS A 224 -34.98 5.19 -20.66
N ASN A 225 -34.29 4.75 -21.71
CA ASN A 225 -32.85 4.50 -21.71
C ASN A 225 -32.05 5.80 -21.80
N TRP A 226 -30.84 5.79 -21.23
CA TRP A 226 -29.90 6.91 -21.21
C TRP A 226 -28.83 6.77 -22.29
N TYR A 227 -28.47 7.88 -22.93
CA TYR A 227 -27.52 7.94 -24.02
C TYR A 227 -26.54 9.10 -23.83
N HIS A 228 -25.26 8.87 -24.12
CA HIS A 228 -24.29 9.97 -24.18
C HIS A 228 -24.68 10.94 -25.28
N PHE A 229 -24.58 12.24 -25.02
CA PHE A 229 -24.86 13.28 -26.00
C PHE A 229 -24.09 13.06 -27.32
N GLU A 230 -22.81 12.74 -27.23
CA GLU A 230 -21.93 12.46 -28.37
C GLU A 230 -22.43 11.28 -29.23
N CYS A 231 -22.88 10.20 -28.59
CA CYS A 231 -23.35 8.99 -29.29
C CYS A 231 -24.65 9.22 -30.07
N VAL A 232 -25.40 10.27 -29.75
CA VAL A 232 -26.65 10.64 -30.44
C VAL A 232 -26.52 11.92 -31.26
N GLY A 233 -25.29 12.44 -31.40
CA GLY A 233 -24.98 13.60 -32.23
C GLY A 233 -25.39 14.95 -31.64
N ILE A 234 -25.57 15.05 -30.32
CA ILE A 234 -25.80 16.31 -29.62
C ILE A 234 -24.45 16.97 -29.37
N ILE A 235 -24.19 18.08 -30.07
CA ILE A 235 -22.93 18.83 -30.00
C ILE A 235 -23.13 20.05 -29.09
N ASN A 236 -22.14 20.38 -28.27
CA ASN A 236 -22.14 21.52 -27.32
C ASN A 236 -23.19 21.45 -26.19
N GLY A 237 -23.69 20.26 -25.87
CA GLY A 237 -24.59 20.09 -24.73
C GLY A 237 -26.00 20.65 -24.90
N LYS A 238 -26.33 21.20 -26.07
CA LYS A 238 -27.62 21.84 -26.32
C LYS A 238 -28.51 20.94 -27.15
N TYR A 239 -29.55 20.42 -26.51
CA TYR A 239 -30.67 19.80 -27.20
C TYR A 239 -31.88 20.72 -27.06
N ASN A 240 -32.26 21.38 -28.15
CA ASN A 240 -33.26 22.46 -28.15
C ASN A 240 -34.70 21.94 -28.30
N GLN A 241 -34.92 20.63 -28.25
CA GLN A 241 -36.26 20.03 -28.36
C GLN A 241 -36.72 19.56 -26.98
N ASN A 242 -38.03 19.64 -26.73
CA ASN A 242 -38.64 19.23 -25.46
C ASN A 242 -38.64 17.71 -25.27
N GLU A 243 -38.60 16.95 -26.36
CA GLU A 243 -38.64 15.49 -26.34
C GLU A 243 -37.46 14.92 -27.10
N PHE A 244 -36.86 13.86 -26.56
CA PHE A 244 -35.80 13.09 -27.19
C PHE A 244 -36.25 11.67 -27.47
N HIS A 245 -36.20 11.30 -28.75
CA HIS A 245 -36.44 9.92 -29.20
C HIS A 245 -35.15 9.36 -29.78
N CYS A 246 -34.68 8.25 -29.21
CA CYS A 246 -33.48 7.57 -29.70
C CYS A 246 -33.72 6.93 -31.07
N ARG A 247 -32.66 6.62 -31.82
CA ARG A 247 -32.77 6.06 -33.19
C ARG A 247 -33.56 4.75 -33.31
N MET A 248 -33.73 4.01 -32.21
CA MET A 248 -34.50 2.76 -32.17
C MET A 248 -35.99 2.98 -31.90
N CYS A 249 -36.35 4.20 -31.50
CA CYS A 249 -37.69 4.64 -31.11
C CYS A 249 -38.27 5.68 -32.08
N LYS A 250 -37.48 6.09 -33.08
CA LYS A 250 -37.94 6.91 -34.19
C LYS A 250 -38.64 6.07 -35.25
#